data_AF-A0A1G7HBU3-F1
#
_entry.id   AF-A0A1G7HBU3-F1
#
_cell.length_a   1.000
_cell.length_b   1.000
_cell.length_c   1.000
_cell.angle_alpha   90.00
_cell.angle_beta   90.00
_cell.angle_gamma   90.00
#
_symmetry.space_group_name_H-M   'P 1'
#
loop_
_entity.id
_entity.type
_entity.pdbx_description
1 polymer ?
#
loop_
_entity_poly.entity_id
_entity_poly.type
_entity_poly.pdbx_seq_one_letter_code
_entity_poly.pdbx_strand_id
1 'polypeptide(L)'
;MVTDEAVDICDELTRFSAAQAALLTSRGLVYLTDLKLDGGRHGTIVAASHAEAQAIARARGRGERVVGRMAYGFLHGLLQKVRLCA
;
A
#
# COMPACT_ATOMS: atom_id res chain seq x y z
N MET A 1 9.60 16.25 -2.05
CA MET A 1 9.96 15.12 -2.94
C MET A 1 10.51 14.03 -2.05
N VAL A 2 9.83 12.89 -2.00
CA VAL A 2 10.30 11.71 -1.27
C VAL A 2 11.29 11.02 -2.21
N THR A 3 12.49 10.71 -1.74
CA THR A 3 13.53 10.05 -2.55
C THR A 3 13.08 8.67 -3.01
N ASP A 4 13.59 8.19 -4.15
CA ASP A 4 13.22 6.91 -4.79
C ASP A 4 13.32 5.71 -3.81
N GLU A 5 14.32 5.72 -2.92
CA GLU A 5 14.50 4.72 -1.85
C GLU A 5 13.34 4.66 -0.85
N ALA A 6 12.71 5.79 -0.60
CA ALA A 6 11.60 5.87 0.34
C ALA A 6 10.28 5.38 -0.26
N VAL A 7 10.13 5.44 -1.58
CA VAL A 7 8.99 4.83 -2.29
C VAL A 7 9.04 3.31 -2.12
N ASP A 8 10.22 2.71 -2.24
CA ASP A 8 10.40 1.26 -2.14
C ASP A 8 10.31 0.71 -0.71
N ILE A 9 10.48 1.59 0.29
CA ILE A 9 10.25 1.24 1.70
C ILE A 9 8.77 1.34 2.06
N CYS A 10 8.05 2.30 1.49
CA CYS A 10 6.71 2.67 1.97
C CYS A 10 5.57 2.05 1.17
N ASP A 11 5.84 1.46 0.00
CA ASP A 11 4.88 0.68 -0.79
C ASP A 11 5.25 -0.81 -0.74
N GLU A 12 4.92 -1.51 0.35
CA GLU A 12 5.28 -2.92 0.49
C GLU A 12 4.74 -3.83 -0.61
N LEU A 13 3.65 -3.43 -1.29
CA LEU A 13 3.13 -4.17 -2.42
C LEU A 13 4.08 -4.24 -3.62
N THR A 14 5.05 -3.32 -3.77
CA THR A 14 6.06 -3.39 -4.86
C THR A 14 6.96 -4.61 -4.74
N ARG A 15 7.10 -5.17 -3.53
CA ARG A 15 7.92 -6.35 -3.24
C ARG A 15 7.25 -7.66 -3.62
N PHE A 16 5.96 -7.63 -3.97
CA PHE A 16 5.17 -8.80 -4.31
C PHE A 16 4.81 -8.80 -5.79
N SER A 17 4.78 -9.99 -6.39
CA SER A 17 4.15 -10.15 -7.71
C SER A 17 2.67 -9.75 -7.66
N ALA A 18 2.09 -9.41 -8.82
CA ALA A 18 0.68 -9.04 -8.92
C ALA A 18 -0.26 -10.11 -8.34
N ALA A 19 0.04 -11.40 -8.53
CA ALA A 19 -0.74 -12.50 -7.98
C ALA A 19 -0.69 -12.56 -6.45
N GLN A 20 0.50 -12.36 -5.87
CA GLN A 20 0.68 -12.29 -4.42
C GLN A 20 0.00 -11.06 -3.82
N ALA A 21 0.15 -9.89 -4.44
CA ALA A 21 -0.54 -8.67 -4.01
C ALA A 21 -2.07 -8.83 -4.02
N ALA A 22 -2.62 -9.47 -5.06
CA ALA A 22 -4.05 -9.78 -5.15
C ALA A 22 -4.49 -10.75 -4.04
N LEU A 23 -3.68 -11.76 -3.71
CA LEU A 23 -3.96 -12.69 -2.63
C LEU A 23 -3.92 -12.00 -1.25
N LEU A 24 -2.90 -11.19 -0.97
CA LEU A 24 -2.79 -10.45 0.29
C LEU A 24 -3.98 -9.49 0.46
N THR A 25 -4.37 -8.81 -0.62
CA THR A 25 -5.51 -7.90 -0.63
C THR A 25 -6.82 -8.66 -0.41
N SER A 26 -7.03 -9.81 -1.07
CA SER A 26 -8.26 -10.61 -0.89
C SER A 26 -8.41 -11.17 0.52
N ARG A 27 -7.28 -11.38 1.21
CA ARG A 27 -7.23 -11.75 2.63
C ARG A 27 -7.31 -10.56 3.58
N GLY A 28 -7.40 -9.33 3.08
CA GLY A 28 -7.45 -8.13 3.90
C GLY A 28 -6.16 -7.86 4.65
N LEU A 29 -5.01 -8.31 4.16
CA LEU A 29 -3.73 -8.13 4.83
C LEU A 29 -3.05 -6.82 4.45
N VAL A 30 -3.61 -6.06 3.52
CA VAL A 30 -3.01 -4.82 3.02
C VAL A 30 -3.71 -3.62 3.63
N TYR A 31 -2.93 -2.72 4.23
CA TYR A 31 -3.37 -1.45 4.79
C TYR A 31 -2.80 -0.29 3.99
N LEU A 32 -3.59 0.77 3.85
CA LEU A 32 -3.20 2.02 3.21
C LEU A 32 -2.77 3.02 4.27
N THR A 33 -1.77 3.84 3.94
CA THR A 33 -1.37 4.99 4.76
C THR A 33 -1.78 6.31 4.10
N ASP A 34 -1.81 7.40 4.87
CA ASP A 34 -2.01 8.77 4.35
C ASP A 34 -0.79 9.33 3.62
N LEU A 35 0.34 8.61 3.66
CA LEU A 35 1.55 8.97 2.92
C LEU A 35 1.26 8.97 1.42
N LYS A 36 1.50 10.12 0.79
CA LYS A 36 1.38 10.30 -0.65
C LYS A 36 2.74 10.03 -1.30
N LEU A 37 2.77 8.93 -2.05
CA LEU A 37 3.88 8.56 -2.91
C LEU A 37 3.72 9.21 -4.29
N ASP A 38 4.78 9.17 -5.07
CA ASP A 38 4.77 9.70 -6.43
C ASP A 38 3.68 9.04 -7.28
N GLY A 39 3.05 9.85 -8.15
CA GLY A 39 1.87 9.46 -8.92
C GLY A 39 0.57 9.42 -8.11
N GLY A 40 0.55 10.02 -6.90
CA GLY A 40 -0.64 10.14 -6.06
C GLY A 40 -1.06 8.83 -5.38
N ARG A 41 -0.18 7.82 -5.38
CA ARG A 41 -0.41 6.54 -4.73
C ARG A 41 -0.35 6.68 -3.21
N HIS A 42 -1.10 5.82 -2.52
CA HIS A 42 -1.00 5.67 -1.07
C HIS A 42 0.15 4.71 -0.74
N GLY A 43 0.84 4.96 0.37
CA GLY A 43 1.72 3.96 0.96
C GLY A 43 0.95 2.71 1.37
N THR A 44 1.63 1.56 1.37
CA THR A 44 1.05 0.26 1.71
C THR A 44 1.85 -0.46 2.78
N ILE A 45 1.14 -1.17 3.66
CA ILE A 45 1.67 -2.01 4.73
C ILE A 45 0.96 -3.36 4.68
N VAL A 46 1.72 -4.46 4.66
CA VAL A 46 1.20 -5.81 4.80
C VAL A 46 1.26 -6.21 6.27
N ALA A 47 0.10 -6.46 6.88
CA ALA A 47 -0.01 -6.81 8.30
C ALA A 47 -1.22 -7.72 8.57
N ALA A 48 -1.13 -8.55 9.61
CA ALA A 48 -2.24 -9.42 10.03
C ALA A 48 -3.36 -8.63 10.73
N SER A 49 -3.04 -7.47 11.31
CA SER A 49 -4.00 -6.63 12.02
C SER A 49 -3.75 -5.13 11.84
N HIS A 50 -4.78 -4.33 12.14
CA HIS A 50 -4.66 -2.87 12.08
C HIS A 50 -3.69 -2.32 13.14
N ALA A 51 -3.65 -2.94 14.33
CA ALA A 51 -2.71 -2.56 15.39
C ALA A 51 -1.26 -2.79 14.97
N GLU A 52 -0.99 -3.92 14.31
CA GLU A 52 0.32 -4.22 13.74
C GLU A 52 0.67 -3.24 12.61
N ALA A 53 -0.26 -2.93 11.72
CA ALA A 53 -0.05 -1.93 10.68
C ALA A 53 0.29 -0.55 11.27
N GLN A 54 -0.37 -0.13 12.35
CA GLN A 54 -0.04 1.10 13.06
C GLN A 54 1.34 1.07 13.71
N ALA A 55 1.74 -0.07 14.28
CA ALA A 55 3.06 -0.24 14.85
C ALA A 55 4.15 -0.11 13.78
N ILE A 56 3.95 -0.73 12.61
CA ILE A 56 4.87 -0.62 11.46
C ILE A 56 4.96 0.84 10.96
N ALA A 57 3.83 1.51 10.78
CA ALA A 57 3.79 2.92 10.38
C ALA A 57 4.57 3.84 11.34
N ARG A 58 4.41 3.62 12.66
CA ARG A 58 5.17 4.35 13.69
C ARG A 58 6.66 4.03 13.64
N ALA A 59 7.02 2.76 13.47
CA ALA A 59 8.41 2.31 13.40
C ALA A 59 9.15 2.88 12.18
N ARG A 60 8.46 3.11 11.06
CA ARG A 60 9.02 3.81 9.89
C ARG A 60 9.39 5.27 10.18
N GLY A 61 8.85 5.88 11.24
CA GLY A 61 9.28 7.20 11.74
C GLY A 61 8.93 8.39 10.84
N ARG A 62 8.06 8.21 9.85
CA ARG A 62 7.73 9.22 8.83
C ARG A 62 6.48 10.06 9.12
N GLY A 63 5.83 9.81 10.26
CA GLY A 63 4.58 10.48 10.62
C GLY A 63 3.37 10.02 9.81
N GLU A 64 3.50 8.98 8.99
CA GLU A 64 2.38 8.39 8.26
C GLU A 64 1.41 7.67 9.20
N ARG A 65 0.12 7.68 8.83
CA ARG A 65 -0.98 7.06 9.58
C ARG A 65 -1.67 6.04 8.71
N VAL A 66 -2.02 4.90 9.30
CA VAL A 66 -2.90 3.94 8.65
C VAL A 66 -4.29 4.55 8.51
N VAL A 67 -4.79 4.66 7.27
CA VAL A 67 -6.10 5.26 6.95
C VAL A 67 -7.18 4.22 6.70
N GLY A 68 -6.80 2.98 6.45
CA GLY A 68 -7.78 1.91 6.24
C GLY A 68 -7.17 0.65 5.63
N ARG A 69 -8.02 -0.36 5.47
CA ARG A 69 -7.68 -1.62 4.80
C ARG A 69 -7.99 -1.52 3.31
N MET A 70 -7.11 -2.05 2.47
CA MET A 70 -7.35 -2.12 1.05
C MET A 70 -8.44 -3.17 0.75
N ALA A 71 -9.53 -2.74 0.11
CA ALA A 71 -10.63 -3.62 -0.23
C ALA A 71 -10.32 -4.44 -1.50
N TYR A 72 -10.73 -5.71 -1.50
CA TYR A 72 -10.77 -6.53 -2.71
C TYR A 72 -11.73 -5.87 -3.72
N GLY A 73 -11.20 -5.48 -4.89
CA GLY A 73 -11.92 -4.72 -5.92
C GLY A 73 -11.38 -3.31 -6.18
N PHE A 74 -10.76 -2.65 -5.18
CA PHE A 74 -10.10 -1.35 -5.39
C PHE A 74 -8.91 -1.49 -6.35
N LEU A 75 -8.10 -2.55 -6.18
CA LEU A 75 -7.02 -2.91 -7.10
C LEU A 75 -7.52 -3.27 -8.50
N HIS A 76 -8.65 -3.97 -8.64
CA HIS A 76 -9.22 -4.29 -9.95
C HIS A 76 -9.62 -3.01 -10.70
N GLY A 77 -10.28 -2.06 -10.02
CA GLY A 77 -10.64 -0.77 -10.60
C GLY A 77 -9.43 0.12 -10.91
N LEU A 78 -8.39 0.07 -10.07
CA LEU A 78 -7.15 0.83 -10.29
C LEU A 78 -6.33 0.27 -11.46
N LEU A 79 -6.16 -1.06 -11.53
CA LEU A 79 -5.42 -1.74 -12.60
C LEU A 79 -6.12 -1.61 -13.96
N GLN A 80 -7.45 -1.65 -14.00
CA GLN A 80 -8.20 -1.36 -15.23
C GLN A 80 -8.00 0.07 -15.69
N LYS A 81 -8.02 1.06 -14.78
CA LYS A 81 -7.75 2.45 -15.13
C LYS A 81 -6.32 2.68 -15.63
N VAL A 82 -5.32 2.05 -15.01
CA VAL A 82 -3.93 2.14 -15.46
C VAL A 82 -3.73 1.52 -16.85
N ARG A 83 -4.39 0.38 -17.14
CA ARG A 83 -4.37 -0.24 -18.49
C ARG A 83 -5.10 0.57 -19.56
N LEU A 84 -6.06 1.40 -19.20
CA LEU A 84 -6.79 2.26 -20.13
C LEU A 84 -6.06 3.59 -20.42
N CYS A 85 -5.00 3.90 -19.68
CA CYS A 85 -4.21 5.12 -19.84
C CYS A 85 -2.78 4.87 -20.36
N ALA A 86 -2.48 3.65 -20.80
CA ALA A 86 -1.24 3.26 -21.48
C ALA A 86 -1.54 2.91 -22.95
#